data_AF-A0A101XWM3-F1
#
_entry.id   AF-A0A101XWM3-F1
#
_cell.length_a   1.000
_cell.length_b   1.000
_cell.length_c   1.000
_cell.angle_alpha   90.00
_cell.angle_beta   90.00
_cell.angle_gamma   90.00
#
_symmetry.space_group_name_H-M   'P 1'
#
loop_
_entity.id
_entity.type
_entity.pdbx_description
1 polymer ?
#
loop_
_entity_poly.entity_id
_entity_poly.type
_entity_poly.pdbx_seq_one_letter_code
_entity_poly.pdbx_strand_id
1 'polypeptide(L)'
;MSAIILSSVQCRAESLSFTDALYGVLAAKGWFSLPKPMLAGMTGACFRFSVHRQLHADSATAYNWMAEHLVACDLIGVTASQWGGFNFTPTFPLYQRQAVRDIKSSIDRGTAAVLWKDGFVIVNGYHEKNQLFYYLDGRSAGVQELSFAELGRNQSPYCYYQVYDNLLETDVLQVIKESYMQAVFRAETPDVMLPEADYACGLAAYDAILNALQSGSYDAAGAYETISVYAAAKRDAAQYTRFAAGYWAASQEVAGHYAELAILYEKMLASAEMNSTPGALSKPGSSFIDLFHAARAAETAAIRSIRTLLHEPIANRFHDVGLR
;
A
#
# COMPACT_ATOMS: atom_id res chain seq x y z
N MET A 1 -27.26 23.23 -2.66
CA MET A 1 -26.49 22.72 -3.82
C MET A 1 -26.79 21.23 -3.94
N SER A 2 -27.12 20.71 -5.12
CA SER A 2 -27.57 19.31 -5.27
C SER A 2 -26.43 18.31 -5.46
N ALA A 3 -25.29 18.75 -6.03
CA ALA A 3 -24.11 17.94 -6.24
C ALA A 3 -22.84 18.76 -5.95
N ILE A 4 -21.82 18.09 -5.40
CA ILE A 4 -20.47 18.64 -5.17
C ILE A 4 -19.47 17.64 -5.75
N ILE A 5 -18.54 18.11 -6.58
CA ILE A 5 -17.47 17.29 -7.17
C ILE A 5 -16.16 18.08 -7.10
N LEU A 6 -15.13 17.44 -6.58
CA LEU A 6 -13.76 17.95 -6.55
C LEU A 6 -13.06 17.55 -7.87
N SER A 7 -12.97 18.49 -8.80
CA SER A 7 -12.49 18.26 -10.17
C SER A 7 -10.97 18.11 -10.32
N SER A 8 -10.19 18.58 -9.33
CA SER A 8 -8.73 18.44 -9.32
C SER A 8 -8.25 17.04 -8.94
N VAL A 9 -9.15 16.19 -8.42
CA VAL A 9 -8.81 14.85 -7.94
C VAL A 9 -8.60 13.91 -9.11
N GLN A 10 -7.46 13.21 -9.09
CA GLN A 10 -7.13 12.18 -10.06
C GLN A 10 -6.72 10.92 -9.31
N CYS A 11 -7.13 9.76 -9.82
CA CYS A 11 -6.67 8.46 -9.35
C CYS A 11 -5.92 7.78 -10.49
N ARG A 12 -4.63 7.51 -10.30
CA ARG A 12 -3.84 6.72 -11.24
C ARG A 12 -3.50 5.41 -10.55
N ALA A 13 -4.16 4.33 -10.97
CA ALA A 13 -3.82 3.00 -10.48
C ALA A 13 -2.52 2.53 -11.14
N GLU A 14 -1.47 2.39 -10.34
CA GLU A 14 -0.22 1.74 -10.76
C GLU A 14 -0.03 0.43 -10.01
N SER A 15 -0.34 0.45 -8.72
CA SER A 15 -0.24 -0.68 -7.79
C SER A 15 -1.58 -1.09 -7.20
N LEU A 16 -2.65 -0.32 -7.48
CA LEU A 16 -4.00 -0.50 -6.90
C LEU A 16 -3.99 -0.49 -5.36
N SER A 17 -2.99 0.17 -4.80
CA SER A 17 -2.77 0.25 -3.36
C SER A 17 -3.50 1.44 -2.76
N PHE A 18 -3.65 1.41 -1.43
CA PHE A 18 -4.07 2.56 -0.65
C PHE A 18 -3.24 3.82 -0.98
N THR A 19 -1.94 3.67 -1.23
CA THR A 19 -1.02 4.77 -1.56
C THR A 19 -1.41 5.48 -2.86
N ASP A 20 -1.89 4.76 -3.89
CA ASP A 20 -2.32 5.38 -5.13
C ASP A 20 -3.52 6.31 -4.88
N ALA A 21 -4.48 5.87 -4.04
CA ALA A 21 -5.64 6.65 -3.65
C ALA A 21 -5.27 7.83 -2.75
N LEU A 22 -4.44 7.60 -1.71
CA LEU A 22 -3.96 8.63 -0.80
C LEU A 22 -3.20 9.73 -1.56
N TYR A 23 -2.33 9.35 -2.50
CA TYR A 23 -1.58 10.30 -3.32
C TYR A 23 -2.52 11.22 -4.11
N GLY A 24 -3.55 10.64 -4.75
CA GLY A 24 -4.54 11.41 -5.50
C GLY A 24 -5.28 12.42 -4.62
N VAL A 25 -5.63 12.05 -3.39
CA VAL A 25 -6.29 12.94 -2.43
C VAL A 25 -5.35 14.07 -1.99
N LEU A 26 -4.15 13.74 -1.52
CA LEU A 26 -3.22 14.71 -0.95
C LEU A 26 -2.65 15.67 -2.00
N ALA A 27 -2.35 15.18 -3.20
CA ALA A 27 -1.87 16.02 -4.30
C ALA A 27 -2.96 17.00 -4.75
N ALA A 28 -4.21 16.54 -4.91
CA ALA A 28 -5.33 17.40 -5.30
C ALA A 28 -5.68 18.45 -4.24
N LYS A 29 -5.44 18.14 -2.96
CA LYS A 29 -5.61 19.08 -1.85
C LYS A 29 -4.45 20.08 -1.74
N GLY A 30 -3.32 19.82 -2.38
CA GLY A 30 -2.08 20.59 -2.25
C GLY A 30 -1.32 20.30 -0.95
N TRP A 31 -1.59 19.18 -0.29
CA TRP A 31 -0.93 18.76 0.94
C TRP A 31 0.32 17.91 0.71
N PHE A 32 0.52 17.43 -0.52
CA PHE A 32 1.72 16.69 -0.89
C PHE A 32 2.18 17.11 -2.29
N SER A 33 3.44 17.54 -2.41
CA SER A 33 4.01 18.09 -3.67
C SER A 33 5.12 17.22 -4.25
N LEU A 34 5.61 16.23 -3.50
CA LEU A 34 6.63 15.29 -3.96
C LEU A 34 5.99 14.20 -4.85
N PRO A 35 6.78 13.49 -5.67
CA PRO A 35 6.28 12.39 -6.50
C PRO A 35 5.68 11.22 -5.68
N LYS A 36 4.77 10.43 -6.27
CA LYS A 36 4.13 9.27 -5.62
C LYS A 36 5.11 8.29 -4.94
N PRO A 37 6.28 7.94 -5.52
CA PRO A 37 7.27 7.13 -4.82
C PRO A 37 7.74 7.72 -3.49
N MET A 38 7.84 9.05 -3.37
CA MET A 38 8.14 9.69 -2.09
C MET A 38 7.04 9.43 -1.06
N LEU A 39 5.77 9.51 -1.46
CA LEU A 39 4.66 9.16 -0.55
C LEU A 39 4.74 7.68 -0.15
N ALA A 40 4.95 6.78 -1.11
CA ALA A 40 5.03 5.34 -0.86
C ALA A 40 6.16 4.98 0.11
N GLY A 41 7.31 5.64 0.00
CA GLY A 41 8.44 5.48 0.90
C GLY A 41 8.25 6.13 2.25
N MET A 42 7.84 7.39 2.30
CA MET A 42 7.63 8.15 3.54
C MET A 42 6.57 7.52 4.45
N THR A 43 5.55 6.87 3.87
CA THR A 43 4.53 6.12 4.61
C THR A 43 4.96 4.69 4.96
N GLY A 44 6.13 4.23 4.48
CA GLY A 44 6.62 2.86 4.63
C GLY A 44 5.88 1.82 3.77
N ALA A 45 4.87 2.21 3.00
CA ALA A 45 4.01 1.31 2.24
C ALA A 45 4.78 0.49 1.20
N CYS A 46 5.79 1.06 0.53
CA CYS A 46 6.58 0.33 -0.47
C CYS A 46 7.49 -0.76 0.12
N PHE A 47 7.71 -0.76 1.45
CA PHE A 47 8.53 -1.75 2.14
C PHE A 47 7.70 -2.92 2.71
N ARG A 48 6.36 -2.79 2.73
CA ARG A 48 5.50 -3.90 3.15
C ARG A 48 5.62 -5.05 2.17
N PHE A 49 5.77 -6.26 2.70
CA PHE A 49 5.81 -7.47 1.90
C PHE A 49 5.20 -8.63 2.70
N SER A 50 3.95 -8.95 2.40
CA SER A 50 3.21 -10.05 3.02
C SER A 50 2.58 -10.92 1.95
N VAL A 51 2.67 -12.23 2.10
CA VAL A 51 2.12 -13.18 1.14
C VAL A 51 1.37 -14.29 1.83
N HIS A 52 0.21 -14.64 1.30
CA HIS A 52 -0.41 -15.92 1.63
C HIS A 52 0.50 -17.02 1.10
N ARG A 53 0.68 -18.11 1.84
CA ARG A 53 1.59 -19.21 1.47
C ARG A 53 1.17 -19.94 0.19
N GLN A 54 -0.09 -19.79 -0.23
CA GLN A 54 -0.60 -20.27 -1.52
C GLN A 54 -0.71 -19.15 -2.59
N LEU A 55 -0.13 -17.98 -2.33
CA LEU A 55 -0.08 -16.84 -3.25
C LEU A 55 -1.47 -16.35 -3.71
N HIS A 56 -2.42 -16.23 -2.79
CA HIS A 56 -3.73 -15.65 -3.10
C HIS A 56 -3.62 -14.16 -3.45
N ALA A 57 -4.55 -13.66 -4.27
CA ALA A 57 -4.58 -12.27 -4.74
C ALA A 57 -4.69 -11.23 -3.60
N ASP A 58 -5.27 -11.61 -2.46
CA ASP A 58 -5.39 -10.76 -1.29
C ASP A 58 -4.07 -10.53 -0.54
N SER A 59 -3.00 -11.23 -0.89
CA SER A 59 -1.66 -11.11 -0.27
C SER A 59 -1.21 -9.66 -0.08
N ALA A 60 -1.40 -8.80 -1.08
CA ALA A 60 -0.95 -7.40 -1.02
C ALA A 60 -1.88 -6.48 -0.22
N THR A 61 -3.10 -6.93 0.09
CA THR A 61 -4.13 -6.19 0.83
C THR A 61 -4.45 -6.80 2.20
N ALA A 62 -3.94 -7.99 2.51
CA ALA A 62 -4.06 -8.62 3.81
C ALA A 62 -3.10 -7.98 4.82
N TYR A 63 -3.59 -7.00 5.57
CA TYR A 63 -2.92 -6.37 6.71
C TYR A 63 -3.94 -5.54 7.51
N ASN A 64 -3.55 -5.04 8.67
CA ASN A 64 -4.41 -4.18 9.48
C ASN A 64 -4.57 -2.76 8.88
N TRP A 65 -5.54 -2.57 7.99
CA TRP A 65 -5.79 -1.28 7.33
C TRP A 65 -5.95 -0.12 8.31
N MET A 66 -6.64 -0.35 9.43
CA MET A 66 -6.86 0.72 10.40
C MET A 66 -5.56 1.17 11.05
N ALA A 67 -4.73 0.25 11.55
CA ALA A 67 -3.48 0.64 12.16
C ALA A 67 -2.53 1.26 11.12
N GLU A 68 -2.37 0.59 9.99
CA GLU A 68 -1.37 0.92 8.98
C GLU A 68 -1.65 2.24 8.27
N HIS A 69 -2.91 2.54 7.93
CA HIS A 69 -3.24 3.78 7.24
C HIS A 69 -3.26 5.01 8.15
N LEU A 70 -3.46 4.84 9.47
CA LEU A 70 -3.25 5.93 10.43
C LEU A 70 -1.77 6.24 10.57
N VAL A 71 -0.95 5.22 10.83
CA VAL A 71 0.51 5.38 10.93
C VAL A 71 1.07 6.01 9.65
N ALA A 72 0.61 5.57 8.47
CA ALA A 72 0.99 6.18 7.20
C ALA A 72 0.71 7.69 7.16
N CYS A 73 -0.45 8.14 7.65
CA CYS A 73 -0.79 9.56 7.67
C CYS A 73 0.03 10.33 8.72
N ASP A 74 0.22 9.76 9.91
CA ASP A 74 1.00 10.37 10.99
C ASP A 74 2.46 10.59 10.57
N LEU A 75 3.06 9.62 9.85
CA LEU A 75 4.44 9.71 9.33
C LEU A 75 4.66 10.91 8.41
N ILE A 76 3.63 11.36 7.70
CA ILE A 76 3.69 12.49 6.77
C ILE A 76 3.00 13.76 7.33
N GLY A 77 2.63 13.75 8.61
CA GLY A 77 2.01 14.88 9.29
C GLY A 77 0.55 15.11 8.93
N VAL A 78 -0.15 14.14 8.35
CA VAL A 78 -1.57 14.27 8.02
C VAL A 78 -2.40 13.66 9.15
N THR A 79 -3.32 14.43 9.74
CA THR A 79 -4.30 13.85 10.68
C THR A 79 -5.47 13.27 9.89
N ALA A 80 -5.88 12.06 10.25
CA ALA A 80 -6.96 11.37 9.57
C ALA A 80 -7.95 10.73 10.55
N SER A 81 -9.20 10.62 10.10
CA SER A 81 -10.27 9.87 10.77
C SER A 81 -10.70 8.72 9.86
N GLN A 82 -11.03 7.57 10.44
CA GLN A 82 -11.34 6.37 9.65
C GLN A 82 -12.26 5.43 10.40
N TRP A 83 -12.81 4.47 9.65
CA TRP A 83 -13.49 3.32 10.22
C TRP A 83 -13.28 2.10 9.34
N GLY A 84 -13.07 0.95 9.97
CA GLY A 84 -13.03 -0.36 9.34
C GLY A 84 -13.95 -1.34 10.06
N GLY A 85 -14.56 -2.27 9.33
CA GLY A 85 -15.43 -3.27 9.91
C GLY A 85 -16.03 -4.23 8.89
N PHE A 86 -17.08 -4.95 9.31
CA PHE A 86 -17.75 -5.93 8.47
C PHE A 86 -19.22 -5.58 8.24
N ASN A 87 -19.71 -5.78 7.02
CA ASN A 87 -21.08 -5.46 6.63
C ASN A 87 -22.16 -6.40 7.22
N PHE A 88 -21.75 -7.55 7.77
CA PHE A 88 -22.66 -8.48 8.45
C PHE A 88 -22.90 -8.15 9.94
N THR A 89 -22.21 -7.14 10.49
CA THR A 89 -22.40 -6.78 11.90
C THR A 89 -23.76 -6.10 12.13
N PRO A 90 -24.47 -6.35 13.25
CA PRO A 90 -25.76 -5.72 13.53
C PRO A 90 -25.72 -4.19 13.56
N THR A 91 -24.56 -3.62 13.90
CA THR A 91 -24.31 -2.17 13.94
C THR A 91 -23.95 -1.56 12.59
N PHE A 92 -23.75 -2.37 11.55
CA PHE A 92 -23.34 -1.89 10.22
C PHE A 92 -24.19 -0.73 9.67
N PRO A 93 -25.54 -0.75 9.77
CA PRO A 93 -26.35 0.38 9.30
C PRO A 93 -26.07 1.71 10.02
N LEU A 94 -25.57 1.67 11.27
CA LEU A 94 -25.15 2.87 11.99
C LEU A 94 -23.84 3.42 11.43
N TYR A 95 -22.85 2.54 11.24
CA TYR A 95 -21.55 2.90 10.68
C TYR A 95 -21.65 3.35 9.23
N GLN A 96 -22.49 2.73 8.41
CA GLN A 96 -22.75 3.17 7.04
C GLN A 96 -23.27 4.61 7.00
N ARG A 97 -24.25 4.95 7.85
CA ARG A 97 -24.78 6.32 7.94
C ARG A 97 -23.74 7.32 8.44
N GLN A 98 -22.87 6.90 9.35
CA GLN A 98 -21.78 7.74 9.86
C GLN A 98 -20.73 7.98 8.76
N ALA A 99 -20.29 6.94 8.06
CA ALA A 99 -19.38 7.03 6.93
C ALA A 99 -19.89 7.99 5.85
N VAL A 100 -21.18 7.92 5.50
CA VAL A 100 -21.79 8.86 4.54
C VAL A 100 -21.65 10.31 5.01
N ARG A 101 -21.87 10.59 6.29
CA ARG A 101 -21.73 11.94 6.86
C ARG A 101 -20.28 12.42 6.85
N ASP A 102 -19.36 11.56 7.26
CA ASP A 102 -17.94 11.92 7.38
C ASP A 102 -17.32 12.21 6.01
N ILE A 103 -17.60 11.35 5.02
CA ILE A 103 -17.15 11.55 3.64
C ILE A 103 -17.71 12.84 3.05
N LYS A 104 -19.03 13.08 3.20
CA LYS A 104 -19.65 14.34 2.73
C LYS A 104 -19.02 15.56 3.39
N SER A 105 -18.84 15.51 4.71
CA SER A 105 -18.24 16.61 5.47
C SER A 105 -16.80 16.89 5.03
N SER A 106 -16.02 15.85 4.72
CA SER A 106 -14.68 15.99 4.14
C SER A 106 -14.73 16.68 2.78
N ILE A 107 -15.65 16.26 1.89
CA ILE A 107 -15.83 16.85 0.56
C ILE A 107 -16.30 18.31 0.65
N ASP A 108 -17.17 18.64 1.61
CA ASP A 108 -17.60 20.02 1.88
C ASP A 108 -16.42 20.91 2.29
N ARG A 109 -15.41 20.36 2.96
CA ARG A 109 -14.13 21.03 3.27
C ARG A 109 -13.14 21.02 2.09
N GLY A 110 -13.54 20.51 0.93
CA GLY A 110 -12.70 20.41 -0.26
C GLY A 110 -11.64 19.32 -0.18
N THR A 111 -11.87 18.26 0.60
CA THR A 111 -10.94 17.12 0.73
C THR A 111 -11.66 15.82 0.35
N ALA A 112 -11.14 15.11 -0.65
CA ALA A 112 -11.67 13.80 -1.03
C ALA A 112 -11.39 12.74 0.06
N ALA A 113 -12.08 11.61 -0.01
CA ALA A 113 -11.92 10.50 0.92
C ALA A 113 -11.40 9.24 0.21
N VAL A 114 -10.74 8.35 0.95
CA VAL A 114 -10.43 7.00 0.46
C VAL A 114 -11.47 6.02 0.98
N LEU A 115 -11.91 5.10 0.12
CA LEU A 115 -12.93 4.08 0.42
C LEU A 115 -12.47 2.71 -0.10
N TRP A 116 -12.83 1.64 0.59
CA TRP A 116 -12.75 0.29 0.06
C TRP A 116 -14.02 -0.08 -0.73
N LYS A 117 -13.88 -0.17 -2.05
CA LYS A 117 -14.88 -0.69 -2.99
C LYS A 117 -14.23 -1.73 -3.91
N ASP A 118 -14.01 -2.94 -3.38
CA ASP A 118 -13.29 -4.03 -4.07
C ASP A 118 -11.88 -3.62 -4.54
N GLY A 119 -11.28 -2.72 -3.77
CA GLY A 119 -10.08 -1.95 -4.08
C GLY A 119 -10.12 -0.60 -3.37
N PHE A 120 -8.96 0.05 -3.20
CA PHE A 120 -8.92 1.40 -2.66
C PHE A 120 -9.27 2.43 -3.74
N VAL A 121 -10.34 3.18 -3.53
CA VAL A 121 -10.86 4.18 -4.47
C VAL A 121 -10.92 5.56 -3.83
N ILE A 122 -10.95 6.61 -4.65
CA ILE A 122 -11.11 7.99 -4.17
C ILE A 122 -12.54 8.45 -4.36
N VAL A 123 -13.24 8.78 -3.28
CA VAL A 123 -14.55 9.46 -3.33
C VAL A 123 -14.32 10.95 -3.47
N ASN A 124 -14.60 11.49 -4.65
CA ASN A 124 -14.31 12.89 -5.00
C ASN A 124 -15.56 13.77 -5.06
N GLY A 125 -16.76 13.23 -4.83
CA GLY A 125 -17.98 14.01 -4.87
C GLY A 125 -19.20 13.27 -4.35
N TYR A 126 -20.32 13.97 -4.24
CA TYR A 126 -21.62 13.38 -3.92
C TYR A 126 -22.77 14.17 -4.54
N HIS A 127 -23.93 13.50 -4.67
CA HIS A 127 -25.19 14.09 -5.09
C HIS A 127 -26.26 13.83 -4.02
N GLU A 128 -26.69 14.87 -3.32
CA GLU A 128 -27.56 14.75 -2.14
C GLU A 128 -28.93 14.15 -2.48
N LYS A 129 -29.61 14.73 -3.49
CA LYS A 129 -30.98 14.33 -3.85
C LYS A 129 -31.06 12.89 -4.36
N ASN A 130 -30.04 12.46 -5.09
CA ASN A 130 -29.98 11.11 -5.67
C ASN A 130 -29.32 10.10 -4.71
N GLN A 131 -28.77 10.57 -3.58
CA GLN A 131 -28.05 9.76 -2.60
C GLN A 131 -26.90 8.94 -3.21
N LEU A 132 -26.07 9.61 -4.00
CA LEU A 132 -24.93 9.01 -4.71
C LEU A 132 -23.62 9.62 -4.25
N PHE A 133 -22.58 8.79 -4.18
CA PHE A 133 -21.19 9.19 -4.22
C PHE A 133 -20.64 9.09 -5.64
N TYR A 134 -19.72 10.00 -5.95
CA TYR A 134 -18.87 9.97 -7.14
C TYR A 134 -17.48 9.50 -6.73
N TYR A 135 -16.94 8.50 -7.42
CA TYR A 135 -15.62 7.96 -7.09
C TYR A 135 -14.77 7.64 -8.32
N LEU A 136 -13.46 7.54 -8.09
CA LEU A 136 -12.43 7.18 -9.06
C LEU A 136 -11.73 5.91 -8.59
N ASP A 137 -11.78 4.85 -9.39
CA ASP A 137 -11.16 3.54 -9.10
C ASP A 137 -9.77 3.38 -9.74
N GLY A 138 -9.34 4.35 -10.56
CA GLY A 138 -8.09 4.32 -11.30
C GLY A 138 -8.02 3.29 -12.43
N ARG A 139 -9.10 2.52 -12.66
CA ARG A 139 -9.21 1.49 -13.72
C ARG A 139 -10.18 1.90 -14.81
N SER A 140 -11.31 2.46 -14.41
CA SER A 140 -12.41 2.84 -15.29
C SER A 140 -12.16 4.22 -15.91
N ALA A 141 -12.66 4.39 -17.13
CA ALA A 141 -12.66 5.70 -17.78
C ALA A 141 -13.69 6.59 -17.08
N GLY A 142 -13.21 7.59 -16.33
CA GLY A 142 -14.05 8.61 -15.72
C GLY A 142 -14.66 8.23 -14.37
N VAL A 143 -15.58 9.08 -13.91
CA VAL A 143 -16.21 9.00 -12.59
C VAL A 143 -17.24 7.88 -12.56
N GLN A 144 -17.19 7.08 -11.49
CA GLN A 144 -18.14 6.03 -11.17
C GLN A 144 -19.15 6.50 -10.11
N GLU A 145 -20.30 5.85 -10.04
CA GLU A 145 -21.36 6.15 -9.08
C GLU A 145 -21.54 5.02 -8.06
N LEU A 146 -21.76 5.38 -6.80
CA LEU A 146 -22.05 4.45 -5.71
C LEU A 146 -23.20 5.01 -4.87
N SER A 147 -24.30 4.28 -4.70
CA SER A 147 -25.36 4.77 -3.82
C SER A 147 -24.92 4.76 -2.35
N PHE A 148 -25.46 5.68 -1.55
CA PHE A 148 -25.23 5.69 -0.10
C PHE A 148 -25.64 4.37 0.55
N ALA A 149 -26.67 3.72 0.01
CA ALA A 149 -27.14 2.42 0.45
C ALA A 149 -26.16 1.29 0.08
N GLU A 150 -25.31 1.42 -0.93
CA GLU A 150 -24.33 0.40 -1.31
C GLU A 150 -22.98 0.56 -0.61
N LEU A 151 -22.73 1.67 0.09
CA LEU A 151 -21.47 1.91 0.78
C LEU A 151 -21.13 0.79 1.78
N GLY A 152 -19.98 0.13 1.61
CA GLY A 152 -19.56 -1.02 2.42
C GLY A 152 -20.12 -2.38 1.98
N ARG A 153 -20.95 -2.43 0.93
CA ARG A 153 -21.41 -3.68 0.31
C ARG A 153 -20.45 -4.04 -0.83
N ASN A 154 -19.45 -4.85 -0.49
CA ASN A 154 -18.35 -5.27 -1.36
C ASN A 154 -18.47 -6.78 -1.67
N GLN A 155 -17.64 -7.28 -2.59
CA GLN A 155 -17.49 -8.70 -2.83
C GLN A 155 -16.98 -9.40 -1.56
N SER A 156 -16.00 -8.79 -0.89
CA SER A 156 -15.58 -9.15 0.46
C SER A 156 -16.52 -8.53 1.50
N PRO A 157 -16.68 -9.10 2.71
CA PRO A 157 -17.49 -8.48 3.76
C PRO A 157 -16.86 -7.22 4.38
N TYR A 158 -15.60 -6.90 4.04
CA TYR A 158 -14.86 -5.79 4.60
C TYR A 158 -15.40 -4.43 4.13
N CYS A 159 -15.45 -3.50 5.07
CA CYS A 159 -15.77 -2.09 4.85
C CYS A 159 -14.64 -1.25 5.40
N TYR A 160 -14.26 -0.21 4.68
CA TYR A 160 -13.24 0.74 5.15
C TYR A 160 -13.42 2.09 4.48
N TYR A 161 -13.26 3.18 5.22
CA TYR A 161 -13.04 4.50 4.66
C TYR A 161 -12.09 5.32 5.52
N GLN A 162 -11.48 6.35 4.92
CA GLN A 162 -10.65 7.33 5.60
C GLN A 162 -10.87 8.72 5.04
N VAL A 163 -10.96 9.70 5.93
CA VAL A 163 -11.04 11.13 5.66
C VAL A 163 -9.86 11.84 6.30
N TYR A 164 -9.47 12.98 5.73
CA TYR A 164 -8.25 13.70 6.11
C TYR A 164 -8.58 15.12 6.57
N ASP A 165 -8.03 15.50 7.72
CA ASP A 165 -8.51 16.66 8.47
C ASP A 165 -7.53 17.84 8.44
N ASN A 166 -6.25 17.61 8.72
CA ASN A 166 -5.22 18.66 8.77
C ASN A 166 -3.86 18.15 8.29
N LEU A 167 -2.98 19.09 7.95
CA LEU A 167 -1.58 18.86 7.63
C LEU A 167 -0.70 19.64 8.61
N LEU A 168 0.27 18.95 9.20
CA LEU A 168 1.40 19.50 9.92
C LEU A 168 2.64 19.38 9.03
N GLU A 169 3.43 20.45 8.94
CA GLU A 169 4.71 20.41 8.22
C GLU A 169 5.67 19.45 8.91
N THR A 170 6.32 18.59 8.12
CA THR A 170 7.28 17.60 8.61
C THR A 170 8.65 17.82 7.98
N ASP A 171 9.71 17.54 8.75
CA ASP A 171 11.07 17.51 8.23
C ASP A 171 11.23 16.24 7.36
N VAL A 172 11.33 16.44 6.05
CA VAL A 172 11.48 15.36 5.06
C VAL A 172 12.63 14.42 5.41
N LEU A 173 13.75 14.93 5.94
CA LEU A 173 14.88 14.07 6.31
C LEU A 173 14.56 13.17 7.51
N GLN A 174 13.80 13.68 8.48
CA GLN A 174 13.35 12.86 9.62
C GLN A 174 12.37 11.80 9.18
N VAL A 175 11.42 12.14 8.30
CA VAL A 175 10.48 11.15 7.73
C VAL A 175 11.23 10.09 6.93
N ILE A 176 12.28 10.46 6.18
CA ILE A 176 13.13 9.49 5.48
C ILE A 176 13.78 8.52 6.47
N LYS A 177 14.41 9.03 7.54
CA LYS A 177 15.04 8.17 8.55
C LYS A 177 14.02 7.26 9.23
N GLU A 178 12.84 7.79 9.54
CA GLU A 178 11.74 7.00 10.12
C GLU A 178 11.30 5.88 9.19
N SER A 179 11.08 6.18 7.91
CA SER A 179 10.67 5.16 6.93
C SER A 179 11.68 4.02 6.79
N TYR A 180 12.98 4.29 6.94
CA TYR A 180 14.02 3.26 6.92
C TYR A 180 13.99 2.39 8.17
N MET A 181 13.68 2.95 9.34
CA MET A 181 13.40 2.15 10.53
C MET A 181 12.17 1.26 10.30
N GLN A 182 11.11 1.79 9.68
CA GLN A 182 9.93 1.01 9.29
C GLN A 182 10.28 -0.10 8.28
N ALA A 183 11.19 0.14 7.33
CA ALA A 183 11.66 -0.87 6.38
C ALA A 183 12.34 -2.05 7.09
N VAL A 184 13.23 -1.77 8.06
CA VAL A 184 13.88 -2.82 8.87
C VAL A 184 12.85 -3.57 9.71
N PHE A 185 11.96 -2.85 10.39
CA PHE A 185 10.92 -3.45 11.23
C PHE A 185 10.04 -4.41 10.42
N ARG A 186 9.54 -3.98 9.25
CA ARG A 186 8.68 -4.80 8.36
C ARG A 186 9.42 -5.96 7.71
N ALA A 187 10.72 -5.84 7.48
CA ALA A 187 11.52 -6.93 6.93
C ALA A 187 11.72 -8.08 7.92
N GLU A 188 11.71 -7.77 9.23
CA GLU A 188 12.10 -8.69 10.31
C GLU A 188 10.92 -9.13 11.19
N THR A 189 9.83 -8.36 11.22
CA THR A 189 8.71 -8.58 12.14
C THR A 189 7.47 -9.07 11.39
N PRO A 190 6.91 -10.24 11.76
CA PRO A 190 5.62 -10.68 11.26
C PRO A 190 4.49 -9.72 11.63
N ASP A 191 3.50 -9.55 10.74
CA ASP A 191 2.26 -8.86 11.10
C ASP A 191 1.45 -9.73 12.06
N VAL A 192 1.25 -9.24 13.29
CA VAL A 192 0.55 -9.96 14.38
C VAL A 192 -0.90 -10.27 14.04
N MET A 193 -1.51 -9.52 13.11
CA MET A 193 -2.90 -9.73 12.70
C MET A 193 -3.05 -10.81 11.62
N LEU A 194 -1.94 -11.27 11.02
CA LEU A 194 -1.94 -12.32 10.03
C LEU A 194 -1.51 -13.66 10.67
N PRO A 195 -2.28 -14.75 10.51
CA PRO A 195 -1.86 -16.05 11.00
C PRO A 195 -0.56 -16.50 10.33
N GLU A 196 0.52 -16.71 11.10
CA GLU A 196 1.83 -17.15 10.58
C GLU A 196 1.77 -18.49 9.81
N ALA A 197 0.76 -19.31 10.12
CA ALA A 197 0.48 -20.56 9.43
C ALA A 197 0.05 -20.32 7.98
N ASP A 198 -0.67 -19.23 7.71
CA ASP A 198 -1.26 -18.93 6.40
C ASP A 198 -0.47 -17.86 5.64
N TYR A 199 0.20 -16.95 6.36
CA TYR A 199 0.93 -15.82 5.81
C TYR A 199 2.41 -15.82 6.21
N ALA A 200 3.24 -15.27 5.34
CA ALA A 200 4.62 -14.91 5.62
C ALA A 200 4.86 -13.43 5.32
N CYS A 201 5.64 -12.77 6.16
CA CYS A 201 5.91 -11.34 6.07
C CYS A 201 7.42 -11.06 5.93
N GLY A 202 7.77 -9.88 5.42
CA GLY A 202 9.13 -9.40 5.30
C GLY A 202 10.01 -10.33 4.47
N LEU A 203 11.24 -10.57 4.92
CA LEU A 203 12.16 -11.45 4.21
C LEU A 203 11.69 -12.92 4.17
N ALA A 204 10.84 -13.34 5.10
CA ALA A 204 10.28 -14.70 5.11
C ALA A 204 9.24 -14.93 3.99
N ALA A 205 8.67 -13.86 3.42
CA ALA A 205 7.76 -13.96 2.29
C ALA A 205 8.46 -14.56 1.05
N TYR A 206 9.75 -14.30 0.84
CA TYR A 206 10.52 -14.93 -0.24
C TYR A 206 10.56 -16.45 -0.10
N ASP A 207 10.77 -16.96 1.11
CA ASP A 207 10.79 -18.40 1.37
C ASP A 207 9.42 -19.04 1.13
N ALA A 208 8.34 -18.35 1.52
CA ALA A 208 6.98 -18.80 1.24
C ALA A 208 6.68 -18.86 -0.27
N ILE A 209 7.07 -17.84 -1.03
CA ILE A 209 6.92 -17.82 -2.49
C ILE A 209 7.70 -18.97 -3.12
N LEU A 210 8.99 -19.11 -2.78
CA LEU A 210 9.83 -20.16 -3.33
C LEU A 210 9.25 -21.55 -3.08
N ASN A 211 8.80 -21.83 -1.87
CA ASN A 211 8.16 -23.10 -1.52
C ASN A 211 6.88 -23.35 -2.32
N ALA A 212 6.03 -22.32 -2.47
CA ALA A 212 4.80 -22.41 -3.23
C ALA A 212 5.08 -22.73 -4.72
N LEU A 213 6.01 -21.97 -5.34
CA LEU A 213 6.39 -22.14 -6.73
C LEU A 213 7.06 -23.51 -7.00
N GLN A 214 7.92 -23.98 -6.11
CA GLN A 214 8.61 -25.27 -6.25
C GLN A 214 7.66 -26.46 -6.07
N SER A 215 6.74 -26.38 -5.11
CA SER A 215 5.75 -27.44 -4.88
C SER A 215 4.64 -27.46 -5.94
N GLY A 216 4.40 -26.34 -6.62
CA GLY A 216 3.27 -26.17 -7.52
C GLY A 216 1.92 -25.99 -6.80
N SER A 217 1.93 -25.83 -5.47
CA SER A 217 0.73 -25.65 -4.67
C SER A 217 0.47 -24.17 -4.41
N TYR A 218 -0.06 -23.48 -5.43
CA TYR A 218 -0.41 -22.07 -5.37
C TYR A 218 -1.59 -21.74 -6.29
N ASP A 219 -2.27 -20.63 -6.00
CA ASP A 219 -3.23 -20.00 -6.91
C ASP A 219 -2.47 -19.25 -8.01
N ALA A 220 -2.56 -19.74 -9.25
CA ALA A 220 -1.86 -19.15 -10.38
C ALA A 220 -2.29 -17.72 -10.70
N ALA A 221 -3.58 -17.40 -10.53
CA ALA A 221 -4.10 -16.05 -10.78
C ALA A 221 -3.68 -15.11 -9.65
N GLY A 222 -3.83 -15.56 -8.41
CA GLY A 222 -3.35 -14.83 -7.23
C GLY A 222 -1.84 -14.58 -7.27
N ALA A 223 -1.04 -15.54 -7.72
CA ALA A 223 0.41 -15.39 -7.84
C ALA A 223 0.78 -14.32 -8.87
N TYR A 224 0.11 -14.32 -10.03
CA TYR A 224 0.29 -13.28 -11.04
C TYR A 224 -0.02 -11.89 -10.47
N GLU A 225 -1.16 -11.74 -9.78
CA GLU A 225 -1.58 -10.47 -9.20
C GLU A 225 -0.62 -10.01 -8.09
N THR A 226 -0.27 -10.91 -7.18
CA THR A 226 0.66 -10.65 -6.06
C THR A 226 2.02 -10.18 -6.56
N ILE A 227 2.61 -10.88 -7.54
CA ILE A 227 3.91 -10.51 -8.10
C ILE A 227 3.83 -9.17 -8.84
N SER A 228 2.75 -8.91 -9.57
CA SER A 228 2.53 -7.65 -10.28
C SER A 228 2.45 -6.46 -9.32
N VAL A 229 1.71 -6.60 -8.23
CA VAL A 229 1.59 -5.55 -7.21
C VAL A 229 2.95 -5.31 -6.53
N TYR A 230 3.67 -6.36 -6.14
CA TYR A 230 4.97 -6.19 -5.52
C TYR A 230 6.04 -5.65 -6.47
N ALA A 231 5.99 -5.97 -7.76
CA ALA A 231 6.87 -5.33 -8.75
C ALA A 231 6.65 -3.81 -8.79
N ALA A 232 5.40 -3.34 -8.72
CA ALA A 232 5.11 -1.91 -8.61
C ALA A 232 5.65 -1.32 -7.30
N ALA A 233 5.45 -2.00 -6.16
CA ALA A 233 5.96 -1.57 -4.87
C ALA A 233 7.51 -1.49 -4.84
N LYS A 234 8.21 -2.47 -5.43
CA LYS A 234 9.68 -2.46 -5.51
C LYS A 234 10.20 -1.36 -6.43
N ARG A 235 9.48 -1.04 -7.51
CA ARG A 235 9.77 0.14 -8.34
C ARG A 235 9.63 1.45 -7.55
N ASP A 236 8.55 1.58 -6.78
CA ASP A 236 8.36 2.73 -5.90
C ASP A 236 9.47 2.83 -4.84
N ALA A 237 9.86 1.71 -4.21
CA ALA A 237 10.96 1.67 -3.25
C ALA A 237 12.31 2.09 -3.88
N ALA A 238 12.62 1.65 -5.10
CA ALA A 238 13.82 2.06 -5.83
C ALA A 238 13.82 3.55 -6.17
N GLN A 239 12.69 4.07 -6.66
CA GLN A 239 12.58 5.50 -6.96
C GLN A 239 12.65 6.34 -5.70
N TYR A 240 11.97 5.92 -4.63
CA TYR A 240 12.00 6.55 -3.33
C TYR A 240 13.42 6.64 -2.76
N THR A 241 14.11 5.52 -2.66
CA THR A 241 15.44 5.45 -2.06
C THR A 241 16.47 6.27 -2.85
N ARG A 242 16.33 6.33 -4.17
CA ARG A 242 17.08 7.26 -5.02
C ARG A 242 16.82 8.72 -4.68
N PHE A 243 15.55 9.13 -4.50
CA PHE A 243 15.24 10.50 -4.05
C PHE A 243 15.77 10.77 -2.64
N ALA A 244 15.57 9.82 -1.71
CA ALA A 244 16.05 9.91 -0.34
C ALA A 244 17.57 10.12 -0.27
N ALA A 245 18.33 9.46 -1.15
CA ALA A 245 19.78 9.64 -1.25
C ALA A 245 20.20 11.05 -1.72
N GLY A 246 19.30 11.81 -2.35
CA GLY A 246 19.47 13.23 -2.63
C GLY A 246 19.32 14.13 -1.40
N TYR A 247 18.47 13.74 -0.45
CA TYR A 247 18.32 14.43 0.85
C TYR A 247 19.37 13.96 1.87
N TRP A 248 19.82 12.71 1.75
CA TRP A 248 20.73 12.08 2.68
C TRP A 248 21.74 11.21 1.94
N ALA A 249 22.86 11.80 1.53
CA ALA A 249 23.88 11.12 0.72
C ALA A 249 24.44 9.82 1.35
N ALA A 250 24.32 9.64 2.67
CA ALA A 250 24.74 8.41 3.32
C ALA A 250 23.84 7.20 2.98
N SER A 251 22.64 7.39 2.40
CA SER A 251 21.75 6.31 1.98
C SER A 251 21.95 5.84 0.53
N GLN A 252 23.00 6.28 -0.15
CA GLN A 252 23.28 5.91 -1.55
C GLN A 252 23.40 4.39 -1.75
N GLU A 253 24.01 3.68 -0.80
CA GLU A 253 24.12 2.21 -0.87
C GLU A 253 22.74 1.53 -0.81
N VAL A 254 21.84 2.03 0.04
CA VAL A 254 20.44 1.57 0.12
C VAL A 254 19.73 1.74 -1.22
N ALA A 255 19.91 2.89 -1.87
CA ALA A 255 19.33 3.15 -3.19
C ALA A 255 19.84 2.18 -4.26
N GLY A 256 21.13 1.82 -4.22
CA GLY A 256 21.72 0.82 -5.13
C GLY A 256 21.05 -0.55 -5.02
N HIS A 257 20.85 -1.04 -3.79
CA HIS A 257 20.22 -2.35 -3.56
C HIS A 257 18.74 -2.38 -3.96
N TYR A 258 17.96 -1.33 -3.67
CA TYR A 258 16.57 -1.28 -4.12
C TYR A 258 16.44 -1.12 -5.63
N ALA A 259 17.39 -0.43 -6.30
CA ALA A 259 17.43 -0.38 -7.76
C ALA A 259 17.66 -1.77 -8.38
N GLU A 260 18.59 -2.56 -7.83
CA GLU A 260 18.80 -3.96 -8.23
C GLU A 260 17.53 -4.80 -8.01
N LEU A 261 16.89 -4.66 -6.85
CA LEU A 261 15.66 -5.36 -6.52
C LEU A 261 14.53 -5.06 -7.52
N ALA A 262 14.33 -3.78 -7.87
CA ALA A 262 13.33 -3.39 -8.85
C ALA A 262 13.60 -4.01 -10.24
N ILE A 263 14.86 -4.03 -10.68
CA ILE A 263 15.26 -4.66 -11.94
C ILE A 263 14.93 -6.16 -11.94
N LEU A 264 15.13 -6.84 -10.81
CA LEU A 264 14.82 -8.28 -10.70
C LEU A 264 13.31 -8.54 -10.81
N TYR A 265 12.48 -7.73 -10.17
CA TYR A 265 11.02 -7.82 -10.32
C TYR A 265 10.55 -7.47 -11.74
N GLU A 266 11.17 -6.50 -12.41
CA GLU A 266 10.87 -6.20 -13.81
C GLU A 266 11.22 -7.37 -14.74
N LYS A 267 12.33 -8.07 -14.48
CA LYS A 267 12.68 -9.32 -15.18
C LYS A 267 11.66 -10.42 -14.93
N MET A 268 11.11 -10.52 -13.71
CA MET A 268 10.02 -11.47 -13.42
C MET A 268 8.78 -11.15 -14.24
N LEU A 269 8.34 -9.89 -14.32
CA LEU A 269 7.18 -9.50 -15.12
C LEU A 269 7.38 -9.72 -16.63
N ALA A 270 8.61 -9.52 -17.11
CA ALA A 270 8.96 -9.72 -18.51
C ALA A 270 9.16 -11.20 -18.90
N SER A 271 9.11 -12.12 -17.93
CA SER A 271 9.39 -13.54 -18.18
C SER A 271 8.24 -14.21 -18.94
N ALA A 272 8.53 -15.33 -19.61
CA ALA A 272 7.51 -16.09 -20.34
C ALA A 272 6.42 -16.61 -19.40
N GLU A 273 6.78 -16.90 -18.15
CA GLU A 273 5.89 -17.40 -17.10
C GLU A 273 4.72 -16.45 -16.79
N MET A 274 4.99 -15.13 -16.79
CA MET A 274 3.99 -14.09 -16.54
C MET A 274 3.21 -13.70 -17.81
N ASN A 275 3.78 -13.93 -19.01
CA ASN A 275 3.20 -13.50 -20.28
C ASN A 275 2.47 -14.61 -21.06
N SER A 276 2.50 -15.85 -20.57
CA SER A 276 1.90 -17.01 -21.25
C SER A 276 0.37 -17.00 -21.26
N THR A 277 -0.26 -16.48 -20.21
CA THR A 277 -1.71 -16.40 -20.10
C THR A 277 -2.07 -15.13 -19.34
N PRO A 278 -2.88 -14.22 -19.91
CA PRO A 278 -3.27 -13.00 -19.20
C PRO A 278 -3.90 -13.35 -17.85
N GLY A 279 -3.30 -12.84 -16.76
CA GLY A 279 -3.84 -13.00 -15.42
C GLY A 279 -3.54 -14.34 -14.74
N ALA A 280 -2.61 -15.16 -15.24
CA ALA A 280 -2.21 -16.40 -14.57
C ALA A 280 -0.73 -16.73 -14.75
N LEU A 281 -0.04 -17.06 -13.66
CA LEU A 281 1.34 -17.53 -13.67
C LEU A 281 1.40 -18.98 -14.14
N SER A 282 2.08 -19.24 -15.26
CA SER A 282 2.34 -20.63 -15.69
C SER A 282 3.39 -21.31 -14.81
N LYS A 283 3.55 -22.63 -14.97
CA LYS A 283 4.50 -23.40 -14.16
C LYS A 283 5.92 -22.82 -14.30
N PRO A 284 6.53 -22.30 -13.22
CA PRO A 284 7.78 -21.57 -13.33
C PRO A 284 8.97 -22.48 -13.63
N GLY A 285 9.86 -22.02 -14.51
CA GLY A 285 11.15 -22.64 -14.74
C GLY A 285 12.18 -22.29 -13.66
N SER A 286 13.34 -22.94 -13.68
CA SER A 286 14.44 -22.67 -12.73
C SER A 286 14.90 -21.22 -12.79
N SER A 287 14.95 -20.62 -13.98
CA SER A 287 15.33 -19.21 -14.16
C SER A 287 14.40 -18.23 -13.43
N PHE A 288 13.11 -18.55 -13.31
CA PHE A 288 12.17 -17.70 -12.59
C PHE A 288 12.35 -17.81 -11.07
N ILE A 289 12.64 -19.03 -10.59
CA ILE A 289 12.97 -19.29 -9.18
C ILE A 289 14.28 -18.59 -8.79
N ASP A 290 15.30 -18.61 -9.66
CA ASP A 290 16.58 -17.95 -9.44
C ASP A 290 16.43 -16.43 -9.27
N LEU A 291 15.48 -15.81 -9.99
CA LEU A 291 15.17 -14.39 -9.81
C LEU A 291 14.68 -14.08 -8.39
N PHE A 292 13.88 -14.97 -7.77
CA PHE A 292 13.42 -14.78 -6.39
C PHE A 292 14.55 -14.94 -5.37
N HIS A 293 15.49 -15.86 -5.60
CA HIS A 293 16.70 -15.96 -4.78
C HIS A 293 17.55 -14.69 -4.86
N ALA A 294 17.75 -14.16 -6.07
CA ALA A 294 18.45 -12.89 -6.27
C ALA A 294 17.71 -11.72 -5.61
N ALA A 295 16.38 -11.66 -5.74
CA ALA A 295 15.56 -10.60 -5.15
C ALA A 295 15.66 -10.61 -3.61
N ARG A 296 15.58 -11.79 -3.00
CA ARG A 296 15.81 -11.95 -1.56
C ARG A 296 17.18 -11.43 -1.15
N ALA A 297 18.23 -11.77 -1.89
CA ALA A 297 19.58 -11.33 -1.59
C ALA A 297 19.73 -9.80 -1.67
N ALA A 298 19.17 -9.18 -2.72
CA ALA A 298 19.18 -7.73 -2.89
C ALA A 298 18.42 -7.01 -1.77
N GLU A 299 17.21 -7.46 -1.41
CA GLU A 299 16.46 -6.85 -0.30
C GLU A 299 17.17 -7.06 1.05
N THR A 300 17.74 -8.24 1.29
CA THR A 300 18.54 -8.49 2.50
C THR A 300 19.74 -7.54 2.61
N ALA A 301 20.42 -7.25 1.49
CA ALA A 301 21.53 -6.29 1.45
C ALA A 301 21.05 -4.85 1.71
N ALA A 302 19.89 -4.46 1.15
CA ALA A 302 19.28 -3.16 1.43
C ALA A 302 18.98 -2.98 2.92
N ILE A 303 18.34 -3.97 3.56
CA ILE A 303 18.00 -3.94 4.99
C ILE A 303 19.26 -3.89 5.86
N ARG A 304 20.31 -4.63 5.51
CA ARG A 304 21.60 -4.58 6.22
C ARG A 304 22.25 -3.19 6.12
N SER A 305 22.20 -2.57 4.94
CA SER A 305 22.73 -1.22 4.71
C SER A 305 21.99 -0.19 5.55
N ILE A 306 20.66 -0.29 5.62
CA ILE A 306 19.84 0.56 6.50
C ILE A 306 20.24 0.38 7.97
N ARG A 307 20.40 -0.86 8.45
CA ARG A 307 20.82 -1.13 9.84
C ARG A 307 22.18 -0.54 10.17
N THR A 308 23.11 -0.57 9.23
CA THR A 308 24.44 0.01 9.40
C THR A 308 24.35 1.52 9.50
N LEU A 309 23.51 2.12 8.65
CA LEU A 309 23.29 3.56 8.60
C LEU A 309 22.57 4.12 9.84
N LEU A 310 21.68 3.32 10.45
CA LEU A 310 20.85 3.71 11.59
C LEU A 310 21.18 2.91 12.87
N HIS A 311 22.43 2.46 13.02
CA HIS A 311 22.84 1.56 14.10
C HIS A 311 22.46 2.06 15.50
N GLU A 312 22.77 3.31 15.82
CA GLU A 312 22.46 3.91 17.13
C GLU A 312 20.94 4.12 17.36
N PRO A 313 20.17 4.74 16.44
CA PRO A 313 18.73 4.87 16.60
C PRO A 313 17.98 3.54 16.74
N ILE A 314 18.34 2.54 15.94
CA ILE A 314 17.66 1.23 15.96
C ILE A 314 17.95 0.50 17.26
N ALA A 315 19.21 0.50 17.74
CA ALA A 315 19.57 -0.14 19.00
C ALA A 315 18.85 0.49 20.20
N ASN A 316 18.68 1.82 20.21
CA ASN A 316 18.06 2.54 21.32
C ASN A 316 16.52 2.42 21.35
N ARG A 317 15.87 2.13 20.21
CA ARG A 317 14.40 2.05 20.11
C ARG A 317 13.77 0.76 20.61
N PHE A 318 14.52 -0.32 20.80
CA PHE A 318 13.95 -1.57 21.33
C PHE A 318 13.31 -1.42 22.73
N HIS A 319 13.61 -0.31 23.43
CA HIS A 319 13.07 0.04 24.73
C HIS A 319 11.88 1.02 24.72
N ASP A 320 11.49 1.58 23.57
CA ASP A 320 10.40 2.56 23.49
C ASP A 320 9.11 1.90 22.98
N VAL A 321 8.08 1.88 23.83
CA VAL A 321 6.84 1.09 23.62
C VAL A 321 5.84 1.81 22.72
N GLY A 322 5.96 3.13 22.54
CA GLY A 322 4.96 3.97 21.86
C GLY A 322 4.98 3.93 20.32
N LEU A 323 5.89 3.18 19.70
CA LEU A 323 6.07 3.11 18.24
C LEU A 323 6.03 1.65 17.70
N ARG A 324 5.56 0.70 18.52
CA ARG A 324 5.27 -0.68 18.12
C ARG A 324 3.85 -0.80 17.56
#